data_AF-A0A356HXM7-F1
#
_entry.id   AF-A0A356HXM7-F1
#
_cell.length_a   1.000
_cell.length_b   1.000
_cell.length_c   1.000
_cell.angle_alpha   90.00
_cell.angle_beta   90.00
_cell.angle_gamma   90.00
#
_symmetry.space_group_name_H-M   'P 1'
#
loop_
_entity.id
_entity.type
_entity.pdbx_description
1 polymer ?
#
loop_
_entity_poly.entity_id
_entity_poly.type
_entity_poly.pdbx_seq_one_letter_code
_entity_poly.pdbx_strand_id
1 'polypeptide(L)'
;MDYRRRNYFTKKGLQSKFIFGFSLTVVVGFLASWAFVYYTIDKRLSEELYRSHIKIEATGEIIGEILLKINLIAVPLLILSAIAVGVFIVRNVTGPLSNFKEALEDFDRADLTPKTLKNVPPELSMSYNTMVDNFSKTFRSIKRKGDELEKIIEELERIAGGKTLSRQEVDDIYKSISANRKSIEKEISFFKV
;
A
#
# COMPACT_ATOMS: atom_id res chain seq x y z
N MET A 1 -10.63 -31.51 -0.08
CA MET A 1 -10.77 -30.04 0.00
C MET A 1 -9.38 -29.47 0.28
N ASP A 2 -8.83 -28.76 -0.69
CA ASP A 2 -7.42 -28.37 -0.71
C ASP A 2 -7.23 -27.03 0.01
N TYR A 3 -6.47 -27.03 1.11
CA TYR A 3 -6.30 -25.88 2.00
C TYR A 3 -5.24 -24.94 1.42
N ARG A 4 -5.66 -24.11 0.47
CA ARG A 4 -4.81 -23.14 -0.23
C ARG A 4 -4.30 -22.10 0.78
N ARG A 5 -3.04 -22.24 1.23
CA ARG A 5 -2.37 -21.27 2.11
C ARG A 5 -2.39 -19.88 1.47
N ARG A 6 -3.24 -19.00 1.98
CA ARG A 6 -3.20 -17.56 1.69
C ARG A 6 -1.98 -16.98 2.39
N ASN A 7 -0.86 -16.85 1.66
CA ASN A 7 0.23 -15.97 2.07
C ASN A 7 -0.30 -14.54 2.01
N TYR A 8 -0.82 -14.05 3.14
CA TYR A 8 -0.96 -12.62 3.34
C TYR A 8 0.45 -12.04 3.27
N PHE A 9 0.76 -11.36 2.16
CA PHE A 9 1.96 -10.55 1.98
C PHE A 9 1.89 -9.33 2.91
N THR A 10 1.87 -9.58 4.21
CA THR A 10 1.96 -8.54 5.23
C THR A 10 3.42 -8.13 5.29
N LYS A 11 3.80 -7.16 4.44
CA LYS A 11 5.17 -6.64 4.36
C LYS A 11 5.62 -6.22 5.77
N LYS A 12 6.66 -6.91 6.28
CA LYS A 12 7.28 -6.66 7.60
C LYS A 12 7.62 -5.18 7.85
N GLY A 13 7.87 -4.39 6.81
CA GLY A 13 8.16 -2.96 6.95
C GLY A 13 6.99 -2.11 7.43
N LEU A 14 5.76 -2.39 6.98
CA LEU A 14 4.57 -1.61 7.36
C LEU A 14 4.09 -2.02 8.76
N GLN A 15 4.15 -3.33 9.06
CA GLN A 15 3.96 -3.85 10.41
C GLN A 15 5.04 -3.35 11.37
N SER A 16 6.32 -3.32 10.97
CA SER A 16 7.42 -2.86 11.83
C SER A 16 7.31 -1.36 12.14
N LYS A 17 7.00 -0.51 11.15
CA LYS A 17 6.75 0.91 11.39
C LYS A 17 5.53 1.15 12.29
N PHE A 18 4.47 0.35 12.14
CA PHE A 18 3.29 0.41 13.00
C PHE A 18 3.61 -0.03 14.44
N ILE A 19 4.25 -1.19 14.61
CA ILE A 19 4.65 -1.73 15.90
C ILE A 19 5.65 -0.79 16.58
N PHE A 20 6.62 -0.24 15.84
CA PHE A 20 7.61 0.70 16.38
C PHE A 20 6.97 2.03 16.78
N GLY A 21 6.10 2.61 15.94
CA GLY A 21 5.37 3.84 16.27
C GLY A 21 4.45 3.67 17.48
N PHE A 22 3.70 2.57 17.52
CA PHE A 22 2.84 2.22 18.66
C PHE A 22 3.67 1.96 19.92
N SER A 23 4.74 1.16 19.83
CA SER A 23 5.64 0.86 20.94
C SER A 23 6.32 2.11 21.49
N LEU A 24 6.80 3.00 20.62
CA LEU A 24 7.43 4.27 21.03
C LEU A 24 6.41 5.16 21.73
N THR A 25 5.18 5.21 21.22
CA THR A 25 4.08 5.97 21.84
C THR A 25 3.76 5.43 23.23
N VAL A 26 3.65 4.10 23.38
CA VAL A 26 3.42 3.46 24.68
C VAL A 26 4.56 3.75 25.65
N VAL A 27 5.81 3.67 25.20
CA VAL A 27 6.99 3.99 26.03
C VAL A 27 6.99 5.46 26.46
N VAL A 28 6.73 6.40 25.55
CA VAL A 28 6.66 7.83 25.88
C VAL A 28 5.50 8.12 26.84
N GLY A 29 4.33 7.52 26.60
CA GLY A 29 3.18 7.65 27.50
C GLY A 29 3.47 7.09 28.89
N PHE A 30 4.16 5.95 28.97
CA PHE A 30 4.58 5.34 30.23
C PHE A 30 5.62 6.19 30.96
N LEU A 31 6.66 6.67 30.28
CA LEU A 31 7.67 7.55 30.87
C LEU A 31 7.08 8.87 31.37
N ALA A 32 6.17 9.47 30.60
CA ALA A 32 5.48 10.70 31.00
C ALA A 32 4.59 10.46 32.24
N SER A 33 3.84 9.35 32.26
CA SER A 33 3.04 8.96 33.42
C SER A 33 3.92 8.69 34.65
N TRP A 34 5.03 7.97 34.47
CA TRP A 34 5.95 7.64 35.55
C TRP A 34 6.65 8.88 36.13
N ALA A 35 7.16 9.77 35.28
CA ALA A 35 7.77 11.03 35.71
C ALA A 35 6.79 11.92 36.48
N PHE A 36 5.53 11.96 36.03
CA PHE A 36 4.48 12.72 36.69
C PHE A 36 4.11 12.14 38.06
N VAL A 37 4.00 10.81 38.15
CA VAL A 37 3.75 10.09 39.41
C VAL A 37 4.92 10.33 40.37
N TYR A 38 6.16 10.19 39.91
CA TYR A 38 7.35 10.44 40.71
C TYR A 38 7.36 11.87 41.27
N TYR A 39 7.15 12.88 40.42
CA TYR A 39 7.13 14.28 40.85
C TYR A 39 5.99 14.58 41.84
N THR A 40 4.82 13.99 41.63
CA THR A 40 3.66 14.20 42.51
C THR A 40 3.84 13.51 43.86
N ILE A 41 4.35 12.28 43.87
CA ILE A 41 4.63 11.51 45.09
C ILE A 41 5.76 12.17 45.88
N ASP A 42 6.86 12.56 45.25
CA ASP A 42 8.01 13.19 45.90
C ASP A 42 7.63 14.52 46.56
N LYS A 43 6.85 15.36 45.86
CA LYS A 43 6.35 16.63 46.40
C LYS A 43 5.38 16.44 47.57
N ARG A 44 4.50 15.43 47.50
CA ARG A 44 3.48 15.15 48.54
C ARG A 44 4.09 14.45 49.76
N LEU A 45 4.97 13.47 49.57
CA LEU A 45 5.71 12.84 50.66
C LEU A 45 6.56 13.87 51.40
N SER A 46 7.18 14.81 50.67
CA SER A 46 7.94 15.90 51.29
C SER A 46 7.04 16.85 52.09
N GLU A 47 5.82 17.15 51.61
CA GLU A 47 4.85 17.98 52.33
C GLU A 47 4.19 17.25 53.53
N GLU A 48 3.94 15.95 53.43
CA GLU A 48 3.32 15.13 54.48
C GLU A 48 4.32 14.67 55.55
N LEU A 49 5.57 14.32 55.20
CA LEU A 49 6.62 14.10 56.21
C LEU A 49 6.88 15.37 57.02
N TYR A 50 6.78 16.54 56.39
CA TYR A 50 6.92 17.83 57.08
C TYR A 50 5.71 18.16 57.98
N ARG A 51 4.53 17.61 57.66
CA ARG A 51 3.29 17.77 58.45
C ARG A 51 3.02 16.65 59.44
N SER A 52 3.80 15.57 59.46
CA SER A 52 3.57 14.42 60.34
C SER A 52 4.05 14.66 61.77
N HIS A 53 3.37 15.59 62.46
CA HIS A 53 2.81 15.27 63.77
C HIS A 53 1.34 14.88 63.57
N ILE A 54 1.10 13.57 63.45
CA ILE A 54 -0.16 12.88 63.78
C ILE A 54 -1.37 13.18 62.87
N LYS A 55 -1.73 12.19 62.03
CA LYS A 55 -3.06 11.56 62.02
C LYS A 55 -3.05 10.33 61.12
N ILE A 56 -3.43 9.19 61.69
CA ILE A 56 -3.64 7.93 60.98
C ILE A 56 -5.01 8.07 60.28
N GLU A 57 -5.02 8.62 59.08
CA GLU A 57 -6.14 8.42 58.16
C GLU A 57 -6.03 7.01 57.56
N ALA A 58 -7.16 6.33 57.40
CA ALA A 58 -7.20 4.95 56.94
C ALA A 58 -6.48 4.85 55.59
N THR A 59 -5.48 3.98 55.49
CA THR A 59 -4.57 3.85 54.33
C THR A 59 -5.31 3.70 52.98
N GLY A 60 -6.55 3.18 52.99
CA GLY A 60 -7.40 3.06 51.80
C GLY A 60 -7.94 4.39 51.25
N GLU A 61 -8.16 5.40 52.09
CA GLU A 61 -8.69 6.71 51.69
C GLU A 61 -7.60 7.55 51.00
N ILE A 62 -6.38 7.51 51.54
CA ILE A 62 -5.19 8.12 50.96
C ILE A 62 -4.85 7.49 49.60
N ILE A 63 -4.84 6.15 49.51
CA ILE A 63 -4.57 5.44 48.25
C ILE A 63 -5.67 5.72 47.21
N GLY A 64 -6.94 5.77 47.64
CA GLY A 64 -8.07 6.08 46.77
C GLY A 64 -7.95 7.47 46.13
N GLU A 65 -7.65 8.50 46.92
CA GLU A 65 -7.51 9.87 46.43
C GLU A 65 -6.29 10.03 45.50
N ILE A 66 -5.18 9.36 45.81
CA ILE A 66 -3.98 9.32 44.96
C ILE A 66 -4.29 8.64 43.62
N LEU A 67 -4.95 7.47 43.63
CA LEU A 67 -5.32 6.76 42.40
C LEU A 67 -6.31 7.56 41.55
N LEU A 68 -7.27 8.25 42.17
CA LEU A 68 -8.25 9.07 41.46
C LEU A 68 -7.55 10.25 40.76
N LYS A 69 -6.62 10.93 41.43
CA LYS A 69 -5.81 12.02 40.84
C LYS A 69 -4.87 11.52 39.73
N ILE A 70 -4.25 10.36 39.91
CA ILE A 70 -3.40 9.74 38.88
C ILE A 70 -4.24 9.42 37.64
N ASN A 71 -5.40 8.78 37.80
CA ASN A 71 -6.27 8.44 36.68
C ASN A 71 -6.85 9.68 36.00
N LEU A 72 -7.16 10.74 36.75
CA LEU A 72 -7.68 11.99 36.19
C LEU A 72 -6.72 12.63 35.18
N ILE A 73 -5.42 12.35 35.28
CA ILE A 73 -4.38 12.91 34.39
C ILE A 73 -3.88 11.86 33.40
N ALA A 74 -3.69 10.61 33.83
CA ALA A 74 -3.22 9.53 32.98
C ALA A 74 -4.23 9.19 31.86
N VAL A 75 -5.53 9.19 32.17
CA VAL A 75 -6.57 8.86 31.17
C VAL A 75 -6.62 9.89 30.04
N PRO A 76 -6.68 11.22 30.29
CA PRO A 76 -6.59 12.21 29.22
C PRO A 76 -5.30 12.11 28.42
N LEU A 77 -4.15 11.87 29.07
CA LEU A 77 -2.87 11.74 28.38
C LEU A 77 -2.87 10.54 27.42
N LEU A 78 -3.40 9.39 27.85
CA LEU A 78 -3.56 8.21 27.01
C LEU A 78 -4.51 8.46 25.84
N ILE A 79 -5.63 9.16 26.07
CA ILE A 79 -6.58 9.52 25.00
C ILE A 79 -5.90 10.44 23.97
N LEU A 80 -5.19 11.48 24.42
CA LEU A 80 -4.47 12.39 23.52
C LEU A 80 -3.39 11.67 22.71
N SER A 81 -2.67 10.75 23.36
CA SER A 81 -1.66 9.92 22.72
C SER A 81 -2.26 9.00 21.65
N ALA A 82 -3.40 8.35 21.94
CA ALA A 82 -4.13 7.52 21.00
C ALA A 82 -4.65 8.33 19.79
N ILE A 83 -5.19 9.53 20.04
CA ILE A 83 -5.63 10.46 18.98
C ILE A 83 -4.45 10.86 18.11
N ALA A 84 -3.30 11.22 18.69
CA ALA A 84 -2.11 11.62 17.96
C ALA A 84 -1.62 10.52 17.02
N VAL A 85 -1.56 9.27 17.51
CA VAL A 85 -1.21 8.11 16.67
C VAL A 85 -2.26 7.84 15.59
N GLY A 86 -3.55 7.92 15.94
CA GLY A 86 -4.63 7.75 14.98
C GLY A 86 -4.53 8.75 13.82
N VAL A 87 -4.35 10.04 14.14
CA VAL A 87 -4.16 11.10 13.14
C VAL A 87 -2.89 10.87 12.34
N PHE A 88 -1.78 10.48 12.98
CA PHE A 88 -0.53 10.17 12.28
C PHE A 88 -0.73 9.05 11.26
N ILE A 89 -1.39 7.96 11.63
CA ILE A 89 -1.66 6.84 10.73
C ILE A 89 -2.57 7.27 9.59
N VAL A 90 -3.69 7.93 9.88
CA VAL A 90 -4.64 8.37 8.84
C VAL A 90 -3.95 9.27 7.82
N ARG A 91 -3.16 10.26 8.28
CA ARG A 91 -2.44 11.18 7.37
C ARG A 91 -1.37 10.46 6.53
N ASN A 92 -0.64 9.53 7.13
CA ASN A 92 0.45 8.83 6.44
C ASN A 92 0.00 7.62 5.60
N VAL A 93 -1.22 7.10 5.79
CA VAL A 93 -1.71 5.91 5.07
C VAL A 93 -2.81 6.27 4.07
N THR A 94 -3.81 7.06 4.47
CA THR A 94 -4.98 7.33 3.62
C THR A 94 -4.62 8.12 2.37
N GLY A 95 -3.77 9.15 2.50
CA GLY A 95 -3.34 9.95 1.35
C GLY A 95 -2.61 9.12 0.29
N PRO A 96 -1.54 8.40 0.66
CA PRO A 96 -0.84 7.51 -0.26
C PRO A 96 -1.73 6.44 -0.88
N LEU A 97 -2.65 5.87 -0.10
CA LEU A 97 -3.57 4.85 -0.59
C LEU A 97 -4.58 5.42 -1.60
N SER A 98 -5.05 6.66 -1.39
CA SER A 98 -5.92 7.36 -2.35
C SER A 98 -5.21 7.60 -3.67
N ASN A 99 -3.98 8.11 -3.62
CA ASN A 99 -3.17 8.34 -4.84
C ASN A 99 -2.88 7.04 -5.59
N PHE A 100 -2.67 5.94 -4.85
CA PHE A 100 -2.48 4.62 -5.45
C PHE A 100 -3.78 4.06 -6.06
N LYS A 101 -4.93 4.31 -5.43
CA LYS A 101 -6.25 3.97 -5.97
C LYS A 101 -6.54 4.69 -7.28
N GLU A 102 -6.29 6.01 -7.33
CA GLU A 102 -6.44 6.81 -8.55
C GLU A 102 -5.57 6.25 -9.68
N ALA A 103 -4.33 5.88 -9.40
CA ALA A 103 -3.46 5.25 -10.38
C ALA A 103 -4.03 3.91 -10.90
N LEU A 104 -4.59 3.09 -10.03
CA LEU A 104 -5.26 1.85 -10.44
C LEU A 104 -6.53 2.11 -11.26
N GLU A 105 -7.30 3.15 -10.94
CA GLU A 105 -8.48 3.56 -11.72
C GLU A 105 -8.08 4.07 -13.11
N ASP A 106 -6.94 4.76 -13.23
CA ASP A 106 -6.39 5.15 -14.52
C ASP A 106 -5.95 3.94 -15.34
N PHE A 107 -5.27 2.97 -14.70
CA PHE A 107 -4.90 1.71 -15.33
C PHE A 107 -6.13 0.92 -15.81
N ASP A 108 -7.21 0.87 -15.02
CA ASP A 108 -8.48 0.25 -15.37
C ASP A 108 -9.14 0.91 -16.60
N ARG A 109 -8.94 2.23 -16.76
CA ARG A 109 -9.35 2.99 -17.96
C ARG A 109 -8.39 2.81 -19.15
N ALA A 110 -7.47 1.85 -19.08
CA ALA A 110 -6.44 1.59 -20.08
C ALA A 110 -5.46 2.75 -20.32
N ASP A 111 -5.30 3.67 -19.36
CA ASP A 111 -4.21 4.64 -19.38
C ASP A 111 -2.90 3.95 -18.97
N LEU A 112 -2.14 3.52 -19.97
CA LEU A 112 -0.86 2.83 -19.80
C LEU A 112 0.34 3.79 -19.73
N THR A 113 0.13 5.02 -19.25
CA THR A 113 1.23 5.97 -19.02
C THR A 113 1.85 5.77 -17.63
N PRO A 114 3.19 5.66 -17.52
CA PRO A 114 3.86 5.63 -16.22
C PRO A 114 3.61 6.94 -15.44
N LYS A 115 3.33 6.83 -14.14
CA LYS A 115 3.01 7.98 -13.29
C LYS A 115 3.92 8.05 -12.07
N THR A 116 4.24 9.27 -11.66
CA THR A 116 4.94 9.52 -10.39
C THR A 116 3.92 9.68 -9.28
N LEU A 117 3.72 8.62 -8.49
CA LEU A 117 2.77 8.62 -7.38
C LEU A 117 3.36 9.38 -6.19
N LYS A 118 2.77 10.55 -5.88
CA LYS A 118 3.18 11.38 -4.74
C LYS A 118 2.79 10.72 -3.42
N ASN A 119 3.64 10.85 -2.42
CA ASN A 119 3.45 10.31 -1.06
C ASN A 119 3.31 8.78 -0.99
N VAL A 120 3.41 8.06 -2.11
CA VAL A 120 3.41 6.60 -2.15
C VAL A 120 4.83 6.09 -1.93
N PRO A 121 5.04 4.99 -1.18
CA PRO A 121 6.35 4.38 -1.03
C PRO A 121 7.01 4.12 -2.39
N PRO A 122 8.28 4.51 -2.59
CA PRO A 122 8.95 4.39 -3.89
C PRO A 122 8.93 2.98 -4.47
N GLU A 123 9.00 1.94 -3.63
CA GLU A 123 8.94 0.56 -4.12
C GLU A 123 7.58 0.21 -4.72
N LEU A 124 6.50 0.77 -4.18
CA LEU A 124 5.15 0.55 -4.71
C LEU A 124 4.94 1.32 -6.01
N SER A 125 5.39 2.57 -6.08
CA SER A 125 5.38 3.38 -7.31
C SER A 125 6.20 2.73 -8.42
N MET A 126 7.38 2.20 -8.10
CA MET A 126 8.23 1.48 -9.04
C MET A 126 7.55 0.20 -9.53
N SER A 127 7.01 -0.61 -8.61
CA SER A 127 6.29 -1.84 -8.97
C SER A 127 5.08 -1.57 -9.87
N TYR A 128 4.32 -0.50 -9.59
CA TYR A 128 3.20 -0.07 -10.44
C TYR A 128 3.67 0.34 -11.83
N ASN A 129 4.69 1.19 -11.92
CA ASN A 129 5.22 1.63 -13.22
C ASN A 129 5.82 0.49 -14.04
N THR A 130 6.47 -0.49 -13.41
CA THR A 130 6.93 -1.71 -14.09
C THR A 130 5.76 -2.52 -14.64
N MET A 131 4.65 -2.63 -13.88
CA MET A 131 3.44 -3.29 -14.36
C MET A 131 2.88 -2.55 -15.58
N VAL A 132 2.69 -1.23 -15.49
CA VAL A 132 2.18 -0.40 -16.58
C VAL A 132 3.06 -0.50 -17.83
N ASP A 133 4.38 -0.43 -17.68
CA ASP A 133 5.33 -0.54 -18.78
C ASP A 133 5.28 -1.90 -19.48
N ASN A 134 5.19 -3.00 -18.71
CA ASN A 134 5.06 -4.35 -19.27
C ASN A 134 3.75 -4.52 -20.06
N PHE A 135 2.64 -4.01 -19.54
CA PHE A 135 1.37 -3.99 -20.24
C PHE A 135 1.45 -3.14 -21.52
N SER A 136 1.98 -1.93 -21.42
CA SER A 136 2.14 -1.00 -22.55
C SER A 136 2.99 -1.61 -23.68
N LYS A 137 4.11 -2.25 -23.34
CA LYS A 137 4.98 -2.93 -24.31
C LYS A 137 4.27 -4.09 -25.00
N THR A 138 3.57 -4.92 -24.24
CA THR A 138 2.83 -6.06 -24.79
C THR A 138 1.72 -5.58 -25.72
N PHE A 139 0.94 -4.59 -25.30
CA PHE A 139 -0.16 -4.04 -26.10
C PHE A 139 0.33 -3.36 -27.38
N ARG A 140 1.44 -2.61 -27.31
CA ARG A 140 2.08 -2.02 -28.50
C ARG A 140 2.58 -3.08 -29.48
N SER A 141 3.16 -4.19 -28.97
CA SER A 141 3.62 -5.29 -29.81
C SER A 141 2.45 -5.97 -30.54
N ILE A 142 1.37 -6.27 -29.81
CA ILE A 142 0.14 -6.86 -30.37
C ILE A 142 -0.47 -5.91 -31.41
N LYS A 143 -0.61 -4.62 -31.09
CA LYS A 143 -1.15 -3.61 -32.02
C LYS A 143 -0.33 -3.53 -33.30
N ARG A 144 1.00 -3.44 -33.19
CA ARG A 144 1.89 -3.39 -34.37
C ARG A 144 1.73 -4.62 -35.27
N LYS A 145 1.62 -5.81 -34.69
CA LYS A 145 1.40 -7.05 -35.45
C LYS A 145 0.00 -7.11 -36.07
N GLY A 146 -1.01 -6.56 -35.40
CA GLY A 146 -2.34 -6.34 -35.95
C GLY A 146 -2.29 -5.43 -37.19
N ASP A 147 -1.62 -4.28 -37.07
CA ASP A 147 -1.42 -3.35 -38.19
C ASP A 147 -0.64 -4.00 -39.36
N GLU A 148 0.34 -4.86 -39.06
CA GLU A 148 1.08 -5.64 -40.07
C GLU A 148 0.18 -6.68 -40.76
N LEU A 149 -0.71 -7.37 -40.02
CA LEU A 149 -1.69 -8.29 -40.58
C LEU A 149 -2.70 -7.56 -41.47
N GLU A 150 -3.19 -6.39 -41.05
CA GLU A 150 -4.15 -5.60 -41.81
C GLU A 150 -3.57 -5.15 -43.16
N LYS A 151 -2.31 -4.71 -43.17
CA LYS A 151 -1.59 -4.41 -44.43
C LYS A 151 -1.46 -5.61 -45.37
N ILE A 152 -1.20 -6.81 -44.82
CA ILE A 152 -1.13 -8.04 -45.62
C ILE A 152 -2.50 -8.37 -46.22
N ILE A 153 -3.59 -8.14 -45.48
CA ILE A 153 -4.95 -8.35 -45.96
C ILE A 153 -5.30 -7.34 -47.06
N GLU A 154 -4.98 -6.05 -46.87
CA GLU A 154 -5.18 -5.02 -47.91
C GLU A 154 -4.41 -5.35 -49.20
N GLU A 155 -3.18 -5.86 -49.07
CA GLU A 155 -2.38 -6.28 -50.22
C GLU A 155 -3.00 -7.49 -50.94
N LEU A 156 -3.50 -8.47 -50.18
CA LEU A 156 -4.24 -9.62 -50.71
C LEU A 156 -5.49 -9.19 -51.49
N GLU A 157 -6.32 -8.30 -50.92
CA GLU A 157 -7.53 -7.80 -51.56
C GLU A 157 -7.22 -7.07 -52.87
N ARG A 158 -6.17 -6.25 -52.88
CA ARG A 158 -5.70 -5.55 -54.08
C ARG A 158 -5.27 -6.51 -55.18
N ILE A 159 -4.58 -7.61 -54.85
CA ILE A 159 -4.12 -8.58 -55.84
C ILE A 159 -5.30 -9.45 -56.33
N ALA A 160 -6.18 -9.88 -55.43
CA ALA A 160 -7.37 -10.66 -55.78
C ALA A 160 -8.35 -9.90 -56.69
N GLY A 161 -8.39 -8.56 -56.62
CA GLY A 161 -9.22 -7.71 -57.47
C GLY A 161 -8.77 -7.55 -58.93
N GLY A 162 -7.63 -8.12 -59.35
CA GLY A 162 -7.16 -7.93 -60.74
C GLY A 162 -6.03 -8.81 -61.28
N LYS A 163 -5.42 -9.71 -60.48
CA LYS A 163 -4.35 -10.63 -60.94
C LYS A 163 -4.54 -12.04 -60.40
N THR A 164 -4.26 -13.05 -61.23
CA THR A 164 -4.00 -14.42 -60.79
C THR A 164 -2.72 -14.46 -59.97
N LEU A 165 -2.84 -14.65 -58.66
CA LEU A 165 -1.72 -14.90 -57.76
C LEU A 165 -0.98 -16.18 -58.17
N SER A 166 0.36 -16.10 -58.18
CA SER A 166 1.20 -17.29 -58.24
C SER A 166 1.01 -18.11 -56.96
N ARG A 167 1.07 -19.45 -57.09
CA ARG A 167 1.02 -20.37 -55.95
C ARG A 167 2.10 -20.06 -54.91
N GLN A 168 3.22 -19.48 -55.33
CA GLN A 168 4.33 -19.08 -54.46
C GLN A 168 3.99 -17.84 -53.62
N GLU A 169 3.31 -16.85 -54.22
CA GLU A 169 2.85 -15.63 -53.52
C GLU A 169 1.80 -15.96 -52.45
N VAL A 170 0.88 -16.89 -52.75
CA VAL A 170 -0.11 -17.37 -51.78
C VAL A 170 0.55 -18.07 -50.60
N ASP A 171 1.59 -18.88 -50.84
CA ASP A 171 2.28 -19.63 -49.79
C ASP A 171 3.09 -18.70 -48.86
N ASP A 172 3.71 -17.65 -49.41
CA ASP A 172 4.47 -16.66 -48.66
C ASP A 172 3.55 -15.77 -47.79
N ILE A 173 2.38 -15.41 -48.32
CA ILE A 173 1.37 -14.68 -47.55
C ILE A 173 0.82 -15.55 -46.42
N TYR A 174 0.50 -16.82 -46.70
CA TYR A 174 0.03 -17.75 -45.67
C TYR A 174 1.07 -17.94 -44.55
N LYS A 175 2.35 -18.07 -44.90
CA LYS A 175 3.45 -18.15 -43.91
C LYS A 175 3.52 -16.89 -43.04
N SER A 176 3.39 -15.71 -43.64
CA SER A 176 3.44 -14.43 -42.93
C SER A 176 2.27 -14.26 -41.96
N ILE A 177 1.05 -14.60 -42.40
CA ILE A 177 -0.15 -14.61 -41.55
C ILE A 177 0.01 -15.62 -40.41
N SER A 178 0.45 -16.85 -40.70
CA SER A 178 0.64 -17.87 -39.68
C SER A 178 1.71 -17.49 -38.66
N ALA A 179 2.80 -16.86 -39.08
CA ALA A 179 3.86 -16.40 -38.21
C ALA A 179 3.37 -15.29 -37.27
N ASN A 180 2.67 -14.28 -37.81
CA ASN A 180 2.10 -13.19 -37.02
C ASN A 180 1.05 -13.70 -36.03
N ARG A 181 0.16 -14.60 -36.46
CA ARG A 181 -0.81 -15.25 -35.57
C ARG A 181 -0.13 -15.97 -34.40
N LYS A 182 0.86 -16.84 -34.67
CA LYS A 182 1.59 -17.56 -33.61
C LYS A 182 2.30 -16.61 -32.65
N SER A 183 2.82 -15.50 -33.18
CA SER A 183 3.52 -14.50 -32.38
C SER A 183 2.56 -13.73 -31.46
N ILE A 184 1.36 -13.40 -31.94
CA ILE A 184 0.28 -12.81 -31.13
C ILE A 184 -0.21 -13.82 -30.08
N GLU A 185 -0.45 -15.09 -30.45
CA GLU A 185 -0.84 -16.15 -29.51
C GLU A 185 0.19 -16.31 -28.38
N LYS A 186 1.49 -16.26 -28.71
CA LYS A 186 2.56 -16.31 -27.71
C LYS A 186 2.55 -15.11 -26.77
N GLU A 187 2.35 -13.90 -27.27
CA GLU A 187 2.27 -12.69 -26.42
C GLU A 187 1.02 -12.68 -25.55
N ILE A 188 -0.12 -13.16 -26.08
CA ILE A 188 -1.37 -13.28 -25.32
C ILE A 188 -1.26 -14.38 -24.25
N SER A 189 -0.50 -15.45 -24.49
CA SER A 189 -0.29 -16.52 -23.49
C SER A 189 0.37 -16.04 -22.18
N PHE A 190 0.99 -14.86 -22.20
CA PHE A 190 1.47 -14.21 -21.00
C PHE A 190 0.32 -13.84 -20.03
N PHE A 191 -0.85 -13.52 -20.57
CA PHE A 191 -2.05 -13.28 -19.79
C PHE A 191 -2.71 -14.62 -19.44
N LYS A 192 -2.75 -14.95 -18.15
CA LYS A 192 -3.56 -16.07 -17.64
C LYS A 192 -5.03 -15.63 -17.60
N VAL A 193 -5.69 -15.71 -18.74
CA VAL A 193 -7.15 -15.53 -18.87
C VAL A 193 -7.83 -16.89 -18.86
#